data_AF-A0A521V9T9-F1
#
_entry.id   AF-A0A521V9T9-F1
#
_cell.length_a   1.000
_cell.length_b   1.000
_cell.length_c   1.000
_cell.angle_alpha   90.00
_cell.angle_beta   90.00
_cell.angle_gamma   90.00
#
_symmetry.space_group_name_H-M   'P 1'
#
loop_
_entity.id
_entity.type
_entity.pdbx_description
1 polymer ?
#
loop_
_entity_poly.entity_id
_entity_poly.type
_entity_poly.pdbx_seq_one_letter_code
_entity_poly.pdbx_strand_id
1 'polypeptide(L)'
;MKIKVLLYCVLAASVLAGCKVSKDEKGTIVKVNPEFTIDLFEQLGEPRIFQFKVATIEKQECTNYSISTYSTLTFNQVALNVNDLVPPIDCIEGEAPATTISDVGLLPLGYFYLFINLKNTIKNDGLLKVYQDSIAVDLNSRDGLEMVHEVLYRIPETVIWGYTAYNNKEAGAGYANSFLTELTGMTEPAEFQQGYYGYFKLDEAGDLILSPAPNHTYFKTFLFSYHGDVKGLEDLLYSYRSDSIGTGVEFAIFTGSGKTL
;
A
#
# COMPACT_ATOMS: atom_id res chain seq x y z
N MET A 1 -38.37 79.84 -12.21
CA MET A 1 -37.85 79.14 -11.01
C MET A 1 -38.78 77.98 -10.61
N LYS A 2 -38.96 76.93 -11.46
CA LYS A 2 -39.79 75.75 -11.13
C LYS A 2 -39.43 74.52 -11.99
N ILE A 3 -38.14 74.23 -12.24
CA ILE A 3 -37.73 73.01 -12.99
C ILE A 3 -36.40 72.46 -12.43
N LYS A 4 -36.31 72.29 -11.10
CA LYS A 4 -35.17 71.59 -10.47
C LYS A 4 -35.56 70.60 -9.37
N VAL A 5 -36.85 70.50 -9.03
CA VAL A 5 -37.33 69.66 -7.91
C VAL A 5 -37.87 68.31 -8.37
N LEU A 6 -38.17 68.13 -9.67
CA LEU A 6 -38.77 66.89 -10.17
C LEU A 6 -37.77 65.76 -10.49
N LEU A 7 -36.47 66.03 -10.44
CA LEU A 7 -35.43 65.04 -10.82
C LEU A 7 -34.92 64.18 -9.64
N TYR A 8 -35.27 64.54 -8.40
CA TYR A 8 -34.80 63.82 -7.20
C TYR A 8 -35.77 62.75 -6.67
N CYS A 9 -37.01 62.69 -7.18
CA CYS A 9 -37.98 61.67 -6.76
C CYS A 9 -37.97 60.38 -7.60
N VAL A 10 -37.36 60.38 -8.78
CA VAL A 10 -37.35 59.20 -9.67
C VAL A 10 -36.10 58.32 -9.47
N LEU A 11 -35.04 58.84 -8.83
CA LEU A 11 -33.81 58.09 -8.58
C LEU A 11 -33.79 57.28 -7.27
N ALA A 12 -34.85 57.38 -6.45
CA ALA A 12 -34.91 56.73 -5.13
C ALA A 12 -35.74 55.43 -5.11
N ALA A 13 -36.32 55.01 -6.24
CA ALA A 13 -37.26 53.88 -6.29
C ALA A 13 -36.70 52.58 -6.91
N SER A 14 -35.42 52.52 -7.28
CA SER A 14 -34.84 51.40 -8.05
C SER A 14 -33.87 50.49 -7.28
N VAL A 15 -33.79 50.58 -5.94
CA VAL A 15 -32.80 49.80 -5.14
C VAL A 15 -33.40 48.61 -4.36
N LEU A 16 -34.65 48.19 -4.62
CA LEU A 16 -35.29 47.10 -3.84
C LEU A 16 -35.64 45.84 -4.63
N ALA A 17 -35.14 45.66 -5.85
CA ALA A 17 -35.15 44.36 -6.52
C ALA A 17 -33.91 43.53 -6.11
N GLY A 18 -33.76 43.29 -4.80
CA GLY A 18 -32.83 42.29 -4.30
C GLY A 18 -33.43 40.91 -4.54
N CYS A 19 -32.98 40.21 -5.58
CA CYS A 19 -33.28 38.79 -5.77
C CYS A 19 -32.85 38.03 -4.50
N LYS A 20 -33.85 37.50 -3.78
CA LYS A 20 -33.64 36.56 -2.69
C LYS A 20 -33.13 35.27 -3.33
N VAL A 21 -31.82 35.08 -3.37
CA VAL A 21 -31.22 33.78 -3.71
C VAL A 21 -31.75 32.79 -2.69
N SER A 22 -32.64 31.92 -3.14
CA SER A 22 -33.22 30.87 -2.34
C SER A 22 -32.10 29.93 -1.89
N LYS A 23 -32.10 29.68 -0.58
CA LYS A 23 -31.25 28.73 0.12
C LYS A 23 -31.29 27.34 -0.53
N ASP A 24 -30.11 26.75 -0.56
CA ASP A 24 -29.83 25.32 -0.40
C ASP A 24 -30.49 24.40 -1.44
N GLU A 25 -30.05 24.49 -2.69
CA GLU A 25 -29.81 23.24 -3.41
C GLU A 25 -28.66 22.54 -2.68
N LYS A 26 -29.04 21.66 -1.74
CA LYS A 26 -28.13 20.62 -1.27
C LYS A 26 -27.76 19.82 -2.50
N GLY A 27 -26.62 20.16 -3.11
CA GLY A 27 -26.03 19.36 -4.18
C GLY A 27 -25.99 17.93 -3.68
N THR A 28 -26.74 17.05 -4.33
CA THR A 28 -26.69 15.62 -4.03
C THR A 28 -25.24 15.20 -4.19
N ILE A 29 -24.58 14.80 -3.10
CA ILE A 29 -23.25 14.21 -3.18
C ILE A 29 -23.43 12.87 -3.91
N VAL A 30 -23.14 12.86 -5.20
CA VAL A 30 -23.19 11.65 -6.02
C VAL A 30 -21.95 10.85 -5.67
N LYS A 31 -22.11 9.89 -4.76
CA LYS A 31 -21.05 8.94 -4.44
C LYS A 31 -20.84 8.02 -5.65
N VAL A 32 -19.61 7.98 -6.17
CA VAL A 32 -19.28 7.09 -7.29
C VAL A 32 -18.87 5.74 -6.75
N ASN A 33 -19.45 4.67 -7.28
CA ASN A 33 -19.08 3.30 -6.90
C ASN A 33 -17.59 3.06 -7.18
N PRO A 34 -16.89 2.31 -6.30
CA PRO A 34 -15.48 2.08 -6.47
C PRO A 34 -15.21 1.17 -7.67
N GLU A 35 -14.19 1.52 -8.47
CA GLU A 35 -13.72 0.74 -9.63
C GLU A 35 -12.32 0.16 -9.38
N PHE A 36 -11.55 0.80 -8.50
CA PHE A 36 -10.16 0.46 -8.22
C PHE A 36 -9.91 0.29 -6.72
N THR A 37 -8.96 -0.58 -6.39
CA THR A 37 -8.34 -0.61 -5.06
C THR A 37 -6.93 -0.02 -5.14
N ILE A 38 -6.54 0.73 -4.12
CA ILE A 38 -5.21 1.32 -3.99
C ILE A 38 -4.62 0.87 -2.66
N ASP A 39 -3.39 0.37 -2.71
CA ASP A 39 -2.63 -0.02 -1.54
C ASP A 39 -1.30 0.71 -1.49
N LEU A 40 -0.79 0.89 -0.28
CA LEU A 40 0.48 1.55 0.00
C LEU A 40 1.59 0.49 0.02
N PHE A 41 2.72 0.77 -0.61
CA PHE A 41 3.84 -0.16 -0.56
C PHE A 41 5.18 0.57 -0.54
N GLU A 42 6.17 -0.05 0.11
CA GLU A 42 7.56 0.39 0.10
C GLU A 42 8.40 -0.74 -0.51
N GLN A 43 8.97 -0.49 -1.69
CA GLN A 43 9.99 -1.37 -2.24
C GLN A 43 11.25 -1.22 -1.39
N LEU A 44 11.66 -2.30 -0.73
CA LEU A 44 12.87 -2.34 0.06
C LEU A 44 14.10 -2.38 -0.85
N GLY A 45 15.20 -1.83 -0.37
CA GLY A 45 16.45 -1.70 -1.11
C GLY A 45 17.17 -0.41 -0.75
N GLU A 46 18.29 -0.16 -1.42
CA GLU A 46 19.10 1.03 -1.25
C GLU A 46 19.11 1.83 -2.58
N PRO A 47 18.24 2.84 -2.74
CA PRO A 47 17.34 3.40 -1.75
C PRO A 47 15.94 2.76 -1.75
N ARG A 48 15.16 2.96 -0.66
CA ARG A 48 13.77 2.51 -0.55
C ARG A 48 12.82 3.38 -1.34
N ILE A 49 11.93 2.78 -2.14
CA ILE A 49 11.01 3.51 -3.03
C ILE A 49 9.57 3.34 -2.55
N PHE A 50 8.87 4.45 -2.33
CA PHE A 50 7.43 4.42 -2.08
C PHE A 50 6.65 4.24 -3.37
N GLN A 51 5.63 3.39 -3.32
CA GLN A 51 4.83 2.96 -4.46
C GLN A 51 3.35 2.88 -4.08
N PHE A 52 2.49 3.15 -5.05
CA PHE A 52 1.09 2.74 -4.99
C PHE A 52 0.90 1.44 -5.77
N LYS A 53 0.26 0.45 -5.15
CA LYS A 53 -0.25 -0.73 -5.86
C LYS A 53 -1.69 -0.47 -6.23
N VAL A 54 -2.01 -0.55 -7.52
CA VAL A 54 -3.35 -0.29 -8.02
C VAL A 54 -3.90 -1.56 -8.64
N ALA A 55 -5.14 -1.90 -8.32
CA ALA A 55 -5.85 -3.02 -8.93
C ALA A 55 -7.29 -2.64 -9.28
N THR A 56 -7.89 -3.30 -10.26
CA THR A 56 -9.34 -3.21 -10.50
C THR A 56 -10.10 -4.02 -9.47
N ILE A 57 -11.33 -3.62 -9.15
CA ILE A 57 -12.24 -4.46 -8.37
C ILE A 57 -12.82 -5.57 -9.26
N GLU A 58 -13.24 -5.22 -10.47
CA GLU A 58 -13.73 -6.18 -11.45
C GLU A 58 -12.57 -6.96 -12.10
N LYS A 59 -12.83 -8.24 -12.35
CA LYS A 59 -11.90 -9.12 -13.05
C LYS A 59 -11.94 -8.86 -14.55
N GLN A 60 -10.79 -9.00 -15.18
CA GLN A 60 -10.61 -8.96 -16.63
C GLN A 60 -10.50 -10.38 -17.17
N GLU A 61 -10.74 -10.55 -18.47
CA GLU A 61 -10.73 -11.85 -19.16
C GLU A 61 -9.33 -12.49 -19.31
N CYS A 62 -8.26 -11.69 -19.18
CA CYS A 62 -6.88 -12.17 -19.17
C CYS A 62 -6.20 -11.86 -17.83
N THR A 63 -5.38 -12.79 -17.36
CA THR A 63 -4.66 -12.66 -16.08
C THR A 63 -3.56 -11.59 -16.10
N ASN A 64 -3.15 -11.15 -17.29
CA ASN A 64 -2.07 -10.20 -17.52
C ASN A 64 -2.55 -8.84 -18.04
N TYR A 65 -3.82 -8.47 -17.82
CA TYR A 65 -4.24 -7.07 -17.97
C TYR A 65 -3.47 -6.17 -17.01
N SER A 66 -3.16 -4.95 -17.47
CA SER A 66 -2.51 -3.93 -16.65
C SER A 66 -3.32 -2.63 -16.62
N ILE A 67 -2.91 -1.70 -15.77
CA ILE A 67 -3.53 -0.38 -15.66
C ILE A 67 -2.46 0.66 -16.00
N SER A 68 -2.80 1.62 -16.86
CA SER A 68 -1.94 2.76 -17.13
C SER A 68 -1.98 3.71 -15.92
N THR A 69 -0.86 3.81 -15.22
CA THR A 69 -0.70 4.71 -14.07
C THR A 69 0.59 5.51 -14.16
N TYR A 70 0.59 6.69 -13.56
CA TYR A 70 1.83 7.39 -13.23
C TYR A 70 1.66 8.20 -11.95
N SER A 71 2.75 8.31 -11.18
CA SER A 71 2.82 9.15 -10.01
C SER A 71 3.74 10.33 -10.24
N THR A 72 3.48 11.43 -9.54
CA THR A 72 4.38 12.59 -9.51
C THR A 72 4.62 13.01 -8.06
N LEU A 73 5.88 13.31 -7.75
CA LEU A 73 6.28 13.93 -6.49
C LEU A 73 6.83 15.32 -6.78
N THR A 74 6.26 16.33 -6.13
CA THR A 74 6.83 17.69 -6.05
C THR A 74 7.08 18.06 -4.59
N PHE A 75 7.52 19.29 -4.32
CA PHE A 75 7.97 19.69 -2.98
C PHE A 75 6.95 19.42 -1.86
N ASN A 76 5.65 19.62 -2.12
CA ASN A 76 4.59 19.47 -1.13
C ASN A 76 3.39 18.66 -1.62
N GLN A 77 3.53 17.95 -2.74
CA GLN A 77 2.44 17.25 -3.38
C GLN A 77 2.87 15.89 -3.91
N VAL A 78 2.04 14.89 -3.65
CA VAL A 78 2.05 13.59 -4.32
C VAL A 78 0.78 13.47 -5.13
N ALA A 79 0.89 13.07 -6.39
CA ALA A 79 -0.27 12.74 -7.21
C ALA A 79 -0.11 11.35 -7.81
N LEU A 80 -1.19 10.57 -7.79
CA LEU A 80 -1.36 9.32 -8.52
C LEU A 80 -2.44 9.54 -9.58
N ASN A 81 -2.13 9.22 -10.83
CA ASN A 81 -3.07 9.28 -11.93
C ASN A 81 -3.32 7.85 -12.43
N VAL A 82 -4.56 7.40 -12.29
CA VAL A 82 -5.04 6.11 -12.78
C VAL A 82 -5.84 6.37 -14.04
N ASN A 83 -5.33 5.91 -15.19
CA ASN A 83 -5.93 6.17 -16.49
C ASN A 83 -6.81 4.98 -16.90
N ASP A 84 -6.45 4.31 -18.01
CA ASP A 84 -7.22 3.24 -18.60
C ASP A 84 -6.59 1.87 -18.37
N LEU A 85 -7.41 0.82 -18.57
CA LEU A 85 -6.93 -0.55 -18.67
C LEU A 85 -6.12 -0.71 -19.96
N VAL A 86 -5.03 -1.45 -19.86
CA VAL A 86 -4.16 -1.75 -20.98
C VAL A 86 -4.27 -3.26 -21.24
N PRO A 87 -4.94 -3.67 -22.33
CA PRO A 87 -5.01 -5.07 -22.71
C PRO A 87 -3.61 -5.56 -23.12
N PRO A 88 -3.26 -6.81 -22.80
CA PRO A 88 -2.00 -7.40 -23.24
C PRO A 88 -2.03 -7.67 -24.75
N ILE A 89 -0.85 -7.75 -25.38
CA ILE A 89 -0.73 -8.20 -26.78
C ILE A 89 -1.14 -9.67 -26.89
N ASP A 90 -0.61 -10.50 -25.98
CA ASP A 90 -0.93 -11.93 -25.87
C ASP A 90 -1.71 -12.17 -24.57
N CYS A 91 -2.98 -12.55 -24.71
CA CYS A 91 -3.85 -12.87 -23.58
C CYS A 91 -3.45 -14.19 -22.92
N ILE A 92 -3.13 -14.15 -21.63
CA ILE A 92 -3.04 -15.37 -20.80
C ILE A 92 -4.43 -15.62 -20.22
N GLU A 93 -5.14 -16.59 -20.78
CA GLU A 93 -6.51 -16.93 -20.41
C GLU A 93 -6.68 -17.07 -18.89
N GLY A 94 -7.74 -16.46 -18.37
CA GLY A 94 -8.16 -16.58 -16.97
C GLY A 94 -8.65 -15.26 -16.40
N GLU A 95 -9.57 -15.34 -15.44
CA GLU A 95 -10.17 -14.16 -14.85
C GLU A 95 -9.37 -13.65 -13.64
N ALA A 96 -8.76 -12.46 -13.76
CA ALA A 96 -8.08 -11.80 -12.65
C ALA A 96 -8.24 -10.27 -12.71
N PRO A 97 -8.12 -9.56 -11.57
CA PRO A 97 -7.98 -8.12 -11.57
C PRO A 97 -6.81 -7.65 -12.43
N ALA A 98 -6.96 -6.54 -13.15
CA ALA A 98 -5.82 -5.84 -13.72
C ALA A 98 -5.02 -5.22 -12.57
N THR A 99 -3.69 -5.28 -12.63
CA THR A 99 -2.83 -4.73 -11.58
C THR A 99 -1.69 -3.90 -12.16
N THR A 100 -1.19 -2.95 -11.39
CA THR A 100 0.02 -2.19 -11.71
C THR A 100 0.66 -1.61 -10.44
N ILE A 101 1.91 -1.18 -10.57
CA ILE A 101 2.67 -0.47 -9.54
C ILE A 101 3.06 0.90 -10.09
N SER A 102 2.80 1.94 -9.32
CA SER A 102 3.12 3.32 -9.69
C SER A 102 4.15 3.90 -8.72
N ASP A 103 5.39 4.01 -9.18
CA ASP A 103 6.53 4.51 -8.41
C ASP A 103 6.39 6.01 -8.13
N VAL A 104 6.40 6.39 -6.86
CA VAL A 104 6.45 7.80 -6.43
C VAL A 104 7.90 8.25 -6.25
N GLY A 105 8.75 7.37 -5.73
CA GLY A 105 10.16 7.65 -5.44
C GLY A 105 10.45 7.76 -3.95
N LEU A 106 11.48 8.54 -3.62
CA LEU A 106 11.92 8.80 -2.25
C LEU A 106 11.01 9.83 -1.58
N LEU A 107 10.33 9.43 -0.51
CA LEU A 107 9.51 10.33 0.29
C LEU A 107 10.25 10.80 1.55
N PRO A 108 10.60 12.10 1.64
CA PRO A 108 11.12 12.66 2.88
C PRO A 108 10.01 12.72 3.94
N LEU A 109 10.41 12.80 5.21
CA LEU A 109 9.50 12.96 6.33
C LEU A 109 8.71 14.27 6.20
N GLY A 110 7.42 14.24 6.48
CA GLY A 110 6.56 15.42 6.41
C GLY A 110 5.14 15.13 5.98
N TYR A 111 4.45 16.19 5.54
CA TYR A 111 3.07 16.17 5.10
C TYR A 111 2.99 16.64 3.65
N PHE A 112 2.27 15.89 2.82
CA PHE A 112 2.05 16.21 1.41
C PHE A 112 0.57 16.27 1.11
N TYR A 113 0.18 17.20 0.25
CA TYR A 113 -1.13 17.12 -0.39
C TYR A 113 -1.16 15.91 -1.31
N LEU A 114 -2.14 15.03 -1.12
CA LEU A 114 -2.32 13.84 -1.93
C LEU A 114 -3.47 14.08 -2.91
N PHE A 115 -3.23 13.78 -4.19
CA PHE A 115 -4.25 13.77 -5.22
C PHE A 115 -4.28 12.41 -5.91
N ILE A 116 -5.43 11.75 -5.89
CA ILE A 116 -5.67 10.52 -6.65
C ILE A 116 -6.71 10.83 -7.72
N ASN A 117 -6.26 10.86 -8.97
CA ASN A 117 -7.10 11.17 -10.12
C ASN A 117 -7.44 9.88 -10.87
N LEU A 118 -8.73 9.62 -11.11
CA LEU A 118 -9.20 8.46 -11.88
C LEU A 118 -9.78 8.94 -13.22
N LYS A 119 -9.28 8.37 -14.33
CA LYS A 119 -9.70 8.66 -15.71
C LYS A 119 -9.80 10.16 -16.00
N ASN A 120 -8.91 10.96 -15.40
CA ASN A 120 -8.89 12.44 -15.46
C ASN A 120 -10.20 13.15 -15.06
N THR A 121 -11.18 12.44 -14.49
CA THR A 121 -12.53 12.94 -14.26
C THR A 121 -12.87 12.97 -12.78
N ILE A 122 -12.58 11.87 -12.06
CA ILE A 122 -12.81 11.78 -10.62
C ILE A 122 -11.51 12.19 -9.92
N LYS A 123 -11.64 13.05 -8.91
CA LYS A 123 -10.51 13.53 -8.11
C LYS A 123 -10.79 13.27 -6.65
N ASN A 124 -9.88 12.57 -6.00
CA ASN A 124 -9.88 12.37 -4.55
C ASN A 124 -8.67 13.11 -3.99
N ASP A 125 -8.91 14.10 -3.16
CA ASP A 125 -7.88 14.87 -2.47
C ASP A 125 -7.76 14.48 -1.00
N GLY A 126 -6.58 14.72 -0.43
CA GLY A 126 -6.31 14.39 0.96
C GLY A 126 -4.89 14.74 1.39
N LEU A 127 -4.42 14.03 2.41
CA LEU A 127 -3.08 14.18 2.97
C LEU A 127 -2.35 12.83 2.96
N LEU A 128 -1.07 12.88 2.59
CA LEU A 128 -0.09 11.83 2.82
C LEU A 128 0.83 12.27 3.95
N LYS A 129 0.86 11.50 5.03
CA LYS A 129 1.64 11.76 6.25
C LYS A 129 2.79 10.77 6.29
N VAL A 130 4.02 11.27 6.21
CA VAL A 130 5.24 10.45 6.14
C VAL A 130 5.99 10.61 7.45
N TYR A 131 5.96 9.56 8.27
CA TYR A 131 6.66 9.46 9.54
C TYR A 131 7.89 8.55 9.40
N GLN A 132 8.70 8.51 10.46
CA GLN A 132 9.91 7.69 10.51
C GLN A 132 9.60 6.20 10.46
N ASP A 133 8.48 5.77 11.03
CA ASP A 133 8.07 4.37 11.19
C ASP A 133 6.84 4.00 10.36
N SER A 134 6.22 4.98 9.68
CA SER A 134 4.96 4.76 8.98
C SER A 134 4.68 5.78 7.87
N ILE A 135 3.79 5.42 6.97
CA ILE A 135 3.21 6.28 5.94
C ILE A 135 1.69 6.11 6.03
N ALA A 136 0.96 7.21 6.17
CA ALA A 136 -0.49 7.19 6.31
C ALA A 136 -1.18 8.07 5.27
N VAL A 137 -2.31 7.60 4.75
CA VAL A 137 -3.18 8.31 3.82
C VAL A 137 -4.47 8.69 4.53
N ASP A 138 -4.91 9.93 4.30
CA ASP A 138 -6.14 10.49 4.85
C ASP A 138 -6.87 11.23 3.72
N LEU A 139 -7.86 10.57 3.11
CA LEU A 139 -8.60 11.11 1.96
C LEU A 139 -9.90 11.76 2.39
N ASN A 140 -10.22 12.91 1.78
CA ASN A 140 -11.48 13.62 1.98
C ASN A 140 -12.66 12.93 1.29
N SER A 141 -12.39 12.26 0.15
CA SER A 141 -13.35 11.44 -0.60
C SER A 141 -12.69 10.15 -1.09
N ARG A 142 -13.53 9.15 -1.37
CA ARG A 142 -13.13 7.85 -1.93
C ARG A 142 -14.01 7.49 -3.12
N ASP A 143 -14.34 8.49 -3.92
CA ASP A 143 -15.16 8.28 -5.11
C ASP A 143 -14.38 7.47 -6.14
N GLY A 144 -14.96 6.37 -6.62
CA GLY A 144 -14.33 5.52 -7.62
C GLY A 144 -13.17 4.64 -7.11
N LEU A 145 -12.82 4.69 -5.82
CA LEU A 145 -11.73 3.87 -5.26
C LEU A 145 -11.99 3.36 -3.85
N GLU A 146 -11.26 2.31 -3.48
CA GLU A 146 -11.12 1.84 -2.09
C GLU A 146 -9.63 1.79 -1.71
N MET A 147 -9.30 2.23 -0.50
CA MET A 147 -7.97 2.01 0.07
C MET A 147 -7.94 0.63 0.71
N VAL A 148 -6.99 -0.22 0.31
CA VAL A 148 -6.79 -1.54 0.93
C VAL A 148 -6.25 -1.35 2.35
N HIS A 149 -5.23 -0.51 2.48
CA HIS A 149 -4.70 -0.05 3.77
C HIS A 149 -4.47 1.46 3.74
N GLU A 150 -4.82 2.11 4.84
CA GLU A 150 -4.59 3.56 5.02
C GLU A 150 -3.28 3.87 5.71
N VAL A 151 -2.66 2.87 6.36
CA VAL A 151 -1.39 2.99 7.06
C VAL A 151 -0.47 1.85 6.61
N LEU A 152 0.73 2.22 6.21
CA LEU A 152 1.86 1.34 5.93
C LEU A 152 2.94 1.59 6.98
N TYR A 153 3.24 0.59 7.79
CA TYR A 153 4.39 0.63 8.67
C TYR A 153 5.66 0.29 7.90
N ARG A 154 6.76 0.95 8.26
CA ARG A 154 8.07 0.72 7.66
C ARG A 154 8.78 -0.43 8.37
N ILE A 155 9.42 -1.29 7.59
CA ILE A 155 10.24 -2.39 8.12
C ILE A 155 11.65 -1.85 8.42
N PRO A 156 12.13 -1.83 9.68
CA PRO A 156 13.51 -1.42 10.00
C PRO A 156 14.56 -2.26 9.26
N GLU A 157 15.74 -1.71 8.97
CA GLU A 157 16.82 -2.44 8.28
C GLU A 157 17.35 -3.64 9.05
N THR A 158 17.31 -3.57 10.39
CA THR A 158 17.82 -4.59 11.31
C THR A 158 16.82 -5.73 11.53
N VAL A 159 15.85 -5.90 10.66
CA VAL A 159 14.76 -6.85 10.85
C VAL A 159 14.87 -7.95 9.83
N ILE A 160 14.61 -9.17 10.29
CA ILE A 160 14.42 -10.32 9.43
C ILE A 160 13.05 -10.93 9.70
N TRP A 161 12.43 -11.43 8.65
CA TRP A 161 11.21 -12.22 8.75
C TRP A 161 11.29 -13.38 7.77
N GLY A 162 10.37 -14.32 7.90
CA GLY A 162 10.34 -15.45 6.98
C GLY A 162 9.54 -16.61 7.50
N TYR A 163 9.86 -17.78 6.98
CA TYR A 163 9.17 -19.00 7.33
C TYR A 163 10.03 -20.24 7.20
N THR A 164 9.57 -21.28 7.89
CA THR A 164 9.88 -22.68 7.57
C THR A 164 8.60 -23.35 7.10
N ALA A 165 8.65 -24.17 6.05
CA ALA A 165 7.46 -24.80 5.47
C ALA A 165 7.75 -26.23 5.01
N TYR A 166 6.76 -27.13 5.14
CA TYR A 166 6.90 -28.54 4.78
C TYR A 166 5.53 -29.22 4.61
N ASN A 167 5.50 -30.32 3.87
CA ASN A 167 4.26 -31.10 3.64
C ASN A 167 4.15 -32.35 4.54
N ASN A 168 5.28 -32.96 4.90
CA ASN A 168 5.31 -34.11 5.80
C ASN A 168 5.69 -33.66 7.22
N LYS A 169 4.72 -33.71 8.15
CA LYS A 169 4.94 -33.28 9.54
C LYS A 169 5.97 -34.11 10.29
N GLU A 170 5.97 -35.43 10.10
CA GLU A 170 6.89 -36.33 10.81
C GLU A 170 8.33 -36.13 10.38
N ALA A 171 8.56 -35.89 9.09
CA ALA A 171 9.89 -35.64 8.55
C ALA A 171 10.36 -34.18 8.76
N GLY A 172 9.47 -33.20 8.60
CA GLY A 172 9.85 -31.79 8.53
C GLY A 172 9.84 -31.04 9.87
N ALA A 173 8.94 -31.38 10.80
CA ALA A 173 8.71 -30.54 11.97
C ALA A 173 9.91 -30.46 12.91
N GLY A 174 10.62 -31.57 13.14
CA GLY A 174 11.83 -31.58 13.96
C GLY A 174 12.92 -30.69 13.37
N TYR A 175 13.14 -30.81 12.07
CA TYR A 175 14.18 -30.08 11.35
C TYR A 175 13.89 -28.57 11.28
N ALA A 176 12.63 -28.21 11.00
CA ALA A 176 12.17 -26.82 11.06
C ALA A 176 12.34 -26.21 12.46
N ASN A 177 12.06 -26.97 13.53
CA ASN A 177 12.25 -26.48 14.90
C ASN A 177 13.72 -26.28 15.27
N SER A 178 14.60 -27.17 14.80
CA SER A 178 16.05 -27.01 15.00
C SER A 178 16.56 -25.74 14.34
N PHE A 179 16.17 -25.50 13.08
CA PHE A 179 16.50 -24.26 12.37
C PHE A 179 16.05 -23.02 13.14
N LEU A 180 14.78 -22.99 13.56
CA LEU A 180 14.23 -21.87 14.31
C LEU A 180 14.94 -21.67 15.65
N THR A 181 15.37 -22.74 16.31
CA THR A 181 16.12 -22.68 17.57
C THR A 181 17.50 -22.05 17.36
N GLU A 182 18.23 -22.47 16.33
CA GLU A 182 19.52 -21.88 15.99
C GLU A 182 19.38 -20.42 15.55
N LEU A 183 18.39 -20.13 14.70
CA LEU A 183 18.08 -18.77 14.27
C LEU A 183 17.79 -17.86 15.48
N THR A 184 16.96 -18.32 16.42
CA THR A 184 16.63 -17.57 17.64
C THR A 184 17.88 -17.31 18.49
N GLY A 185 18.85 -18.23 18.50
CA GLY A 185 20.13 -18.03 19.20
C GLY A 185 21.03 -16.95 18.59
N MET A 186 20.74 -16.50 17.37
CA MET A 186 21.48 -15.46 16.65
C MET A 186 20.73 -14.13 16.56
N THR A 187 19.49 -14.08 17.07
CA THR A 187 18.57 -12.95 16.89
C THR A 187 17.99 -12.49 18.22
N GLU A 188 17.31 -11.35 18.20
CA GLU A 188 16.56 -10.83 19.33
C GLU A 188 15.06 -10.75 18.98
N PRO A 189 14.16 -10.86 19.98
CA PRO A 189 12.75 -10.57 19.77
C PRO A 189 12.58 -9.16 19.20
N ALA A 190 11.66 -9.01 18.25
CA ALA A 190 11.33 -7.71 17.70
C ALA A 190 9.95 -7.26 18.19
N GLU A 191 9.87 -6.02 18.66
CA GLU A 191 8.61 -5.39 19.05
C GLU A 191 8.11 -4.51 17.91
N PHE A 192 6.91 -4.80 17.43
CA PHE A 192 6.30 -4.12 16.29
C PHE A 192 4.88 -3.69 16.60
N GLN A 193 4.45 -2.63 15.90
CA GLN A 193 3.05 -2.24 15.92
C GLN A 193 2.22 -3.22 15.09
N GLN A 194 1.00 -3.47 15.53
CA GLN A 194 0.06 -4.28 14.77
C GLN A 194 -0.33 -3.55 13.48
N GLY A 195 -0.46 -4.26 12.37
CA GLY A 195 -0.84 -3.67 11.08
C GLY A 195 0.01 -4.13 9.91
N TYR A 196 -0.08 -3.37 8.82
CA TYR A 196 0.45 -3.74 7.51
C TYR A 196 1.83 -3.13 7.26
N TYR A 197 2.77 -3.96 6.78
CA TYR A 197 4.17 -3.61 6.50
C TYR A 197 4.53 -3.76 5.01
N GLY A 198 3.55 -3.88 4.12
CA GLY A 198 3.77 -4.09 2.69
C GLY A 198 3.96 -5.57 2.34
N TYR A 199 4.89 -6.25 3.00
CA TYR A 199 5.26 -7.65 2.73
C TYR A 199 4.53 -8.64 3.62
N PHE A 200 4.08 -8.16 4.78
CA PHE A 200 3.38 -8.94 5.78
C PHE A 200 2.46 -8.04 6.60
N LYS A 201 1.64 -8.69 7.43
CA LYS A 201 0.79 -8.07 8.42
C LYS A 201 1.04 -8.70 9.78
N LEU A 202 0.98 -7.90 10.83
CA LEU A 202 0.83 -8.38 12.20
C LEU A 202 -0.64 -8.27 12.60
N ASP A 203 -1.20 -9.35 13.12
CA ASP A 203 -2.57 -9.37 13.63
C ASP A 203 -2.68 -8.83 15.06
N GLU A 204 -3.87 -8.95 15.65
CA GLU A 204 -4.16 -8.47 17.01
C GLU A 204 -3.37 -9.21 18.10
N ALA A 205 -2.90 -10.43 17.83
CA ALA A 205 -2.03 -11.19 18.73
C ALA A 205 -0.54 -10.86 18.52
N GLY A 206 -0.21 -10.12 17.45
CA GLY A 206 1.16 -9.87 17.02
C GLY A 206 1.74 -10.99 16.16
N ASP A 207 0.92 -11.93 15.70
CA ASP A 207 1.36 -13.04 14.87
C ASP A 207 1.62 -12.56 13.44
N LEU A 208 2.72 -13.05 12.85
CA LEU A 208 3.14 -12.72 11.50
C LEU A 208 2.30 -13.46 10.45
N ILE A 209 1.54 -12.69 9.67
CA ILE A 209 0.76 -13.16 8.52
C ILE A 209 1.46 -12.76 7.22
N LEU A 210 1.86 -13.76 6.45
CA LEU A 210 2.41 -13.58 5.10
C LEU A 210 1.29 -13.59 4.05
N SER A 211 1.41 -12.74 3.03
CA SER A 211 0.50 -12.70 1.90
C SER A 211 1.29 -12.57 0.59
N PRO A 212 1.39 -13.62 -0.24
CA PRO A 212 0.75 -14.93 -0.05
C PRO A 212 1.40 -15.76 1.06
N ALA A 213 0.63 -16.66 1.67
CA ALA A 213 1.16 -17.67 2.57
C ALA A 213 1.98 -18.72 1.78
N PRO A 214 2.97 -19.39 2.42
CA PRO A 214 3.72 -20.46 1.78
C PRO A 214 2.79 -21.58 1.29
N ASN A 215 3.04 -22.10 0.09
CA ASN A 215 2.24 -23.16 -0.51
C ASN A 215 2.61 -24.56 0.03
N HIS A 216 2.43 -24.74 1.34
CA HIS A 216 2.71 -25.98 2.07
C HIS A 216 1.63 -26.27 3.10
N THR A 217 1.47 -27.54 3.46
CA THR A 217 0.47 -27.97 4.45
C THR A 217 0.79 -27.43 5.84
N TYR A 218 2.08 -27.35 6.19
CA TYR A 218 2.55 -26.87 7.48
C TYR A 218 3.60 -25.79 7.27
N PHE A 219 3.50 -24.71 8.02
CA PHE A 219 4.54 -23.69 8.07
C PHE A 219 4.56 -23.00 9.43
N LYS A 220 5.71 -22.40 9.76
CA LYS A 220 5.90 -21.51 10.91
C LYS A 220 6.56 -20.23 10.42
N THR A 221 5.95 -19.11 10.74
CA THR A 221 6.48 -17.78 10.46
C THR A 221 7.34 -17.28 11.63
N PHE A 222 8.25 -16.36 11.35
CA PHE A 222 9.05 -15.71 12.37
C PHE A 222 9.35 -14.26 12.00
N LEU A 223 9.58 -13.43 13.00
CA LEU A 223 9.94 -12.02 12.89
C LEU A 223 10.90 -11.66 14.03
N PHE A 224 12.12 -11.25 13.69
CA PHE A 224 13.18 -11.00 14.65
C PHE A 224 14.01 -9.78 14.29
N SER A 225 14.69 -9.24 15.30
CA SER A 225 15.76 -8.26 15.13
C SER A 225 17.08 -9.00 14.93
N TYR A 226 17.86 -8.57 13.94
CA TYR A 226 19.15 -9.13 13.59
C TYR A 226 20.16 -8.01 13.35
N HIS A 227 21.18 -7.97 14.21
CA HIS A 227 22.27 -6.99 14.16
C HIS A 227 23.60 -7.60 13.66
N GLY A 228 23.58 -8.89 13.29
CA GLY A 228 24.73 -9.59 12.75
C GLY A 228 24.95 -9.35 11.25
N ASP A 229 25.96 -10.02 10.70
CA ASP A 229 26.23 -10.01 9.26
C ASP A 229 25.29 -10.97 8.52
N VAL A 230 24.67 -10.51 7.43
CA VAL A 230 23.84 -11.33 6.52
C VAL A 230 24.54 -12.65 6.15
N LYS A 231 25.88 -12.65 6.06
CA LYS A 231 26.64 -13.87 5.79
C LYS A 231 26.38 -14.99 6.81
N GLY A 232 26.17 -14.66 8.08
CA GLY A 232 25.83 -15.65 9.12
C GLY A 232 24.47 -16.30 8.89
N LEU A 233 23.49 -15.56 8.38
CA LEU A 233 22.18 -16.11 8.01
C LEU A 233 22.28 -16.99 6.75
N GLU A 234 23.08 -16.58 5.77
CA GLU A 234 23.33 -17.40 4.57
C GLU A 234 24.00 -18.73 4.92
N ASP A 235 25.00 -18.70 5.81
CA ASP A 235 25.71 -19.91 6.23
C ASP A 235 24.79 -20.86 7.02
N LEU A 236 23.89 -20.33 7.86
CA LEU A 236 22.85 -21.11 8.53
C LEU A 236 21.86 -21.72 7.52
N LEU A 237 21.36 -20.93 6.57
CA LEU A 237 20.46 -21.45 5.54
C LEU A 237 21.14 -22.53 4.68
N TYR A 238 22.42 -22.33 4.36
CA TYR A 238 23.19 -23.29 3.59
C TYR A 238 23.36 -24.62 4.33
N SER A 239 23.66 -24.60 5.63
CA SER A 239 23.80 -25.83 6.42
C SER A 239 22.50 -26.63 6.45
N TYR A 240 21.35 -25.95 6.54
CA TYR A 240 20.04 -26.60 6.57
C TYR A 240 19.54 -27.07 5.20
N ARG A 241 19.83 -26.31 4.13
CA ARG A 241 19.42 -26.68 2.76
C ARG A 241 20.30 -27.75 2.12
N SER A 242 21.56 -27.87 2.55
CA SER A 242 22.50 -28.86 2.00
C SER A 242 22.43 -30.23 2.69
N ASP A 243 21.78 -30.32 3.85
CA ASP A 243 21.57 -31.57 4.56
C ASP A 243 20.45 -32.39 3.91
N SER A 244 20.76 -33.63 3.55
CA SER A 244 19.79 -34.61 3.05
C SER A 244 18.61 -34.86 4.00
N ILE A 245 18.79 -34.66 5.30
CA ILE A 245 17.73 -34.79 6.31
C ILE A 245 16.67 -33.69 6.12
N GLY A 246 17.06 -32.52 5.61
CA GLY A 246 16.17 -31.41 5.31
C GLY A 246 15.36 -31.55 4.03
N THR A 247 15.46 -32.67 3.31
CA THR A 247 14.73 -32.88 2.05
C THR A 247 13.22 -32.73 2.27
N GLY A 248 12.62 -31.72 1.62
CA GLY A 248 11.19 -31.42 1.73
C GLY A 248 10.80 -30.38 2.79
N VAL A 249 11.79 -29.74 3.41
CA VAL A 249 11.61 -28.52 4.21
C VAL A 249 12.13 -27.31 3.42
N GLU A 250 11.28 -26.31 3.30
CA GLU A 250 11.62 -25.01 2.73
C GLU A 250 11.92 -24.02 3.85
N PHE A 251 12.96 -23.22 3.65
CA PHE A 251 13.39 -22.15 4.54
C PHE A 251 13.47 -20.88 3.72
N ALA A 252 12.92 -19.78 4.22
CA ALA A 252 13.06 -18.46 3.61
C ALA A 252 13.37 -17.44 4.69
N ILE A 253 14.39 -16.62 4.47
CA ILE A 253 14.66 -15.42 5.27
C ILE A 253 14.61 -14.21 4.33
N PHE A 254 13.87 -13.20 4.74
CA PHE A 254 13.81 -11.90 4.11
C PHE A 254 14.39 -10.86 5.06
N THR A 255 15.09 -9.86 4.52
CA THR A 255 15.72 -8.80 5.31
C THR A 255 15.05 -7.45 5.11
N GLY A 256 15.11 -6.59 6.12
CA GLY A 256 14.63 -5.21 6.05
C GLY A 256 15.35 -4.36 5.00
N SER A 257 16.53 -4.78 4.54
CA SER A 257 17.24 -4.20 3.40
C SER A 257 16.76 -4.68 2.03
N GLY A 258 15.76 -5.58 1.98
CA GLY A 258 15.16 -6.07 0.74
C GLY A 258 15.84 -7.30 0.13
N LYS A 259 16.76 -7.97 0.84
CA LYS A 259 17.34 -9.22 0.37
C LYS A 259 16.42 -10.40 0.69
N THR A 260 16.38 -11.36 -0.23
CA THR A 260 15.78 -12.68 -0.02
C THR A 260 16.92 -13.71 0.01
N LEU A 261 16.96 -14.52 1.07
CA LEU A 261 18.00 -15.51 1.32
C LEU A 261 17.45 -16.94 1.20
#